data_AF-A0A7W1HUN3-F1
#
_entry.id   AF-A0A7W1HUN3-F1
#
_cell.length_a   1.000
_cell.length_b   1.000
_cell.length_c   1.000
_cell.angle_alpha   90.00
_cell.angle_beta   90.00
_cell.angle_gamma   90.00
#
_symmetry.space_group_name_H-M   'P 1'
#
loop_
_entity.id
_entity.type
_entity.pdbx_description
1 polymer ?
#
loop_
_entity_poly.entity_id
_entity_poly.type
_entity_poly.pdbx_seq_one_letter_code
_entity_poly.pdbx_strand_id
1 'polypeptide(L)'
;MRKILIVTVSAVILLAVLIAILISENDKAVIEKYVKNENLPTIKADWKGTPVDEKGRFVNAEFPFLPSTKNLLKWQLSGNPQKEEKQNDKVRLAVLDPTEFLQNEKDGILWLGHAGFFIRLNGKNVLLDPVFGKPPLVKTFANVPSPIEKIRRVDYILISHDHRDHCDEETIKQIAQKFPEAKFYGGLRINELLKDWITDTNEVQTAGWFQQYKLPDDSLKIYFLPVRHWCRRGLFDTNERLWGAFVIQGAGQTIYFSGDSGFGSHYKEAGEIFPEIDYFLIGIGAYKPRWFMEPNHNTPEEAVQAFIDAKAKFLIPMHFGRFDLSDEPPGEPLRLLHEKVQEMNLSDKIKVLNINESSFFETTD
;
A
#
# COMPACT_ATOMS: atom_id res chain seq x y z
N MET A 1 41.93 -27.39 -3.22
CA MET A 1 41.45 -26.96 -1.88
C MET A 1 40.45 -25.80 -1.96
N ARG A 2 40.78 -24.64 -2.56
CA ARG A 2 39.88 -23.46 -2.64
C ARG A 2 38.50 -23.71 -3.30
N LYS A 3 38.44 -24.49 -4.39
CA LYS A 3 37.17 -24.85 -5.07
C LYS A 3 36.28 -25.80 -4.25
N ILE A 4 36.88 -26.75 -3.53
CA ILE A 4 36.17 -27.69 -2.65
C ILE A 4 35.59 -26.91 -1.46
N LEU A 5 36.37 -26.02 -0.85
CA LEU A 5 35.92 -25.17 0.25
C LEU A 5 34.74 -24.26 -0.16
N ILE A 6 34.78 -23.64 -1.34
CA ILE A 6 33.67 -22.82 -1.86
C ILE A 6 32.40 -23.65 -2.10
N VAL A 7 32.53 -24.85 -2.68
CA VAL A 7 31.38 -25.74 -2.93
C VAL A 7 30.75 -26.22 -1.60
N THR A 8 31.58 -26.56 -0.61
CA THR A 8 31.08 -27.00 0.72
C THR A 8 30.40 -25.85 1.46
N VAL A 9 30.96 -24.63 1.44
CA VAL A 9 30.33 -23.46 2.07
C VAL A 9 28.99 -23.11 1.39
N SER A 10 28.92 -23.15 0.06
CA SER A 10 27.67 -22.91 -0.66
C SER A 10 26.59 -23.96 -0.36
N ALA A 11 26.97 -25.24 -0.22
CA ALA A 11 26.03 -26.30 0.14
C ALA A 11 25.49 -26.16 1.56
N VAL A 12 26.33 -25.74 2.52
CA VAL A 12 25.90 -25.47 3.90
C VAL A 12 24.94 -24.28 3.97
N ILE A 13 25.23 -23.19 3.23
CA ILE A 13 24.33 -22.03 3.15
C ILE A 13 22.98 -22.43 2.54
N LEU A 14 22.99 -23.20 1.43
CA LEU A 14 21.77 -23.66 0.79
C LEU A 14 20.92 -24.53 1.74
N LEU A 15 21.58 -25.44 2.46
CA LEU A 15 20.93 -26.28 3.46
C LEU A 15 20.34 -25.45 4.62
N ALA A 16 21.06 -24.45 5.11
CA ALA A 16 20.57 -23.55 6.16
C ALA A 16 19.34 -22.75 5.70
N VAL A 17 19.35 -22.25 4.45
CA VAL A 17 18.19 -21.56 3.85
C VAL A 17 16.99 -22.51 3.73
N LEU A 18 17.20 -23.74 3.27
CA LEU A 18 16.14 -24.75 3.16
C LEU A 18 15.54 -25.10 4.53
N ILE A 19 16.38 -25.27 5.55
CA ILE A 19 15.94 -25.51 6.93
C ILE A 19 15.12 -24.33 7.44
N ALA A 20 15.58 -23.09 7.20
CA ALA A 20 14.86 -21.90 7.64
C ALA A 20 13.49 -21.74 6.95
N ILE A 21 13.39 -22.09 5.66
CA ILE A 21 12.11 -22.15 4.94
C ILE A 21 11.20 -23.21 5.57
N LEU A 22 11.71 -24.41 5.84
CA LEU A 22 10.94 -25.50 6.46
C LEU A 22 10.43 -25.14 7.86
N ILE A 23 11.22 -24.43 8.65
CA ILE A 23 10.81 -23.93 9.97
C ILE A 23 9.68 -22.90 9.79
N SER A 24 9.87 -21.94 8.88
CA SER A 24 8.87 -20.90 8.59
C SER A 24 7.53 -21.45 8.12
N GLU A 25 7.49 -22.60 7.43
CA GLU A 25 6.23 -23.22 6.96
C GLU A 25 5.37 -23.80 8.09
N ASN A 26 5.97 -24.12 9.24
CA ASN A 26 5.24 -24.67 10.39
C ASN A 26 4.84 -23.61 11.42
N ASP A 27 5.26 -22.36 11.21
CA ASP A 27 4.89 -21.25 12.07
C ASP A 27 3.39 -20.92 11.96
N LYS A 28 2.83 -20.42 13.06
CA LYS A 28 1.46 -19.90 13.11
C LYS A 28 1.48 -18.45 13.58
N ALA A 29 0.66 -17.61 12.96
CA ALA A 29 0.39 -16.28 13.48
C ALA A 29 -0.55 -16.41 14.69
N VAL A 30 0.02 -16.38 15.89
CA VAL A 30 -0.72 -16.36 17.16
C VAL A 30 -0.41 -15.06 17.86
N ILE A 31 -1.45 -14.32 18.25
CA ILE A 31 -1.29 -13.05 18.97
C ILE A 31 -0.76 -13.36 20.37
N GLU A 32 0.41 -12.82 20.71
CA GLU A 32 1.04 -12.98 22.02
C GLU A 32 0.94 -11.69 22.85
N LYS A 33 1.25 -10.55 22.22
CA LYS A 33 1.22 -9.24 22.89
C LYS A 33 0.86 -8.12 21.93
N TYR A 34 0.72 -6.92 22.48
CA TYR A 34 0.40 -5.71 21.74
C TYR A 34 1.51 -4.67 21.92
N VAL A 35 1.81 -3.93 20.85
CA VAL A 35 2.82 -2.87 20.84
C VAL A 35 2.25 -1.59 20.23
N LYS A 36 2.75 -0.44 20.65
CA LYS A 36 2.34 0.87 20.14
C LYS A 36 3.51 1.85 20.24
N ASN A 37 3.40 3.00 19.58
CA ASN A 37 4.29 4.12 19.84
C ASN A 37 3.76 4.91 21.05
N GLU A 38 4.45 4.84 22.20
CA GLU A 38 4.03 5.52 23.43
C GLU A 38 3.99 7.06 23.32
N ASN A 39 4.62 7.64 22.29
CA ASN A 39 4.66 9.08 22.08
C ASN A 39 3.53 9.61 21.18
N LEU A 40 2.69 8.72 20.61
CA LEU A 40 1.60 9.11 19.71
C LEU A 40 0.24 8.84 20.37
N PRO A 41 -0.71 9.79 20.25
CA PRO A 41 -2.05 9.59 20.78
C PRO A 41 -2.80 8.51 19.98
N THR A 42 -3.75 7.85 20.66
CA THR A 42 -4.61 6.81 20.11
C THR A 42 -6.03 7.34 19.93
N ILE A 43 -6.66 7.08 18.77
CA ILE A 43 -8.03 7.54 18.50
C ILE A 43 -9.10 6.54 18.92
N LYS A 44 -8.71 5.30 19.24
CA LYS A 44 -9.60 4.24 19.69
C LYS A 44 -9.29 3.89 21.15
N ALA A 45 -10.23 4.20 22.05
CA ALA A 45 -9.98 4.15 23.50
C ALA A 45 -9.76 2.72 24.05
N ASP A 46 -10.39 1.71 23.46
CA ASP A 46 -10.28 0.29 23.83
C ASP A 46 -9.17 -0.44 23.06
N TRP A 47 -8.42 0.25 22.21
CA TRP A 47 -7.33 -0.34 21.45
C TRP A 47 -6.13 -0.67 22.34
N LYS A 48 -5.75 -1.96 22.37
CA LYS A 48 -4.66 -2.48 23.21
C LYS A 48 -3.26 -2.25 22.63
N GLY A 49 -3.16 -1.89 21.35
CA GLY A 49 -1.91 -1.86 20.58
C GLY A 49 -2.02 -2.73 19.31
N THR A 50 -1.01 -2.64 18.45
CA THR A 50 -0.88 -3.50 17.27
C THR A 50 -0.41 -4.88 17.73
N PRO A 51 -1.09 -5.97 17.35
CA PRO A 51 -0.73 -7.31 17.79
C PRO A 51 0.56 -7.80 17.14
N VAL A 52 1.36 -8.51 17.94
CA VAL A 52 2.55 -9.24 17.50
C VAL A 52 2.55 -10.66 18.08
N ASP A 53 3.21 -11.58 17.39
CA ASP A 53 3.40 -12.96 17.85
C ASP A 53 4.57 -13.12 18.83
N GLU A 54 4.81 -14.36 19.27
CA GLU A 54 5.91 -14.73 20.18
C GLU A 54 7.31 -14.35 19.65
N LYS A 55 7.45 -14.25 18.32
CA LYS A 55 8.70 -13.85 17.65
C LYS A 55 8.78 -12.34 17.43
N GLY A 56 7.77 -11.59 17.88
CA GLY A 56 7.67 -10.15 17.70
C GLY A 56 7.30 -9.72 16.28
N ARG A 57 6.80 -10.64 15.44
CA ARG A 57 6.28 -10.34 14.11
C ARG A 57 4.87 -9.78 14.21
N PHE A 58 4.55 -8.78 13.41
CA PHE A 58 3.19 -8.26 13.33
C PHE A 58 2.22 -9.30 12.78
N VAL A 59 0.99 -9.23 13.22
CA VAL A 59 -0.09 -10.13 12.79
C VAL A 59 -1.36 -9.32 12.53
N ASN A 60 -2.25 -9.78 11.66
CA ASN A 60 -3.55 -9.14 11.49
C ASN A 60 -4.37 -9.25 12.78
N ALA A 61 -5.12 -8.20 13.13
CA ALA A 61 -6.05 -8.21 14.27
C ALA A 61 -7.19 -9.22 14.07
N GLU A 62 -7.67 -9.30 12.83
CA GLU A 62 -8.61 -10.32 12.37
C GLU A 62 -7.92 -11.17 11.30
N PHE A 63 -8.21 -12.47 11.27
CA PHE A 63 -7.61 -13.42 10.32
C PHE A 63 -6.06 -13.40 10.37
N PRO A 64 -5.43 -13.82 11.49
CA PRO A 64 -3.97 -13.93 11.57
C PRO A 64 -3.40 -14.73 10.40
N PHE A 65 -2.39 -14.17 9.73
CA PHE A 65 -1.87 -14.70 8.47
C PHE A 65 -0.33 -14.69 8.45
N LEU A 66 0.25 -15.75 7.89
CA LEU A 66 1.65 -15.80 7.47
C LEU A 66 1.74 -16.27 6.02
N PRO A 67 2.61 -15.66 5.20
CA PRO A 67 2.86 -16.13 3.84
C PRO A 67 3.50 -17.52 3.85
N SER A 68 3.07 -18.39 2.94
CA SER A 68 3.65 -19.72 2.74
C SER A 68 4.39 -19.78 1.41
N THR A 69 5.68 -20.13 1.47
CA THR A 69 6.53 -20.40 0.29
C THR A 69 6.03 -21.61 -0.48
N LYS A 70 5.48 -22.63 0.19
CA LYS A 70 4.84 -23.77 -0.48
C LYS A 70 3.65 -23.33 -1.31
N ASN A 71 2.80 -22.44 -0.77
CA ASN A 71 1.66 -21.89 -1.51
C ASN A 71 2.12 -21.00 -2.67
N LEU A 72 3.17 -20.20 -2.48
CA LEU A 72 3.77 -19.41 -3.57
C LEU A 72 4.26 -20.31 -4.70
N LEU A 73 5.01 -21.37 -4.39
CA LEU A 73 5.48 -22.34 -5.39
C LEU A 73 4.31 -23.07 -6.07
N LYS A 74 3.30 -23.48 -5.29
CA LYS A 74 2.08 -24.08 -5.84
C LYS A 74 1.42 -23.15 -6.86
N TRP A 75 1.33 -21.86 -6.56
CA TRP A 75 0.77 -20.89 -7.48
C TRP A 75 1.63 -20.75 -8.75
N GLN A 76 2.93 -20.52 -8.61
CA GLN A 76 3.85 -20.36 -9.75
C GLN A 76 3.90 -21.57 -10.69
N LEU A 77 3.67 -22.78 -10.15
CA LEU A 77 3.63 -24.03 -10.92
C LEU A 77 2.23 -24.41 -11.40
N SER A 78 1.19 -23.81 -10.82
CA SER A 78 -0.18 -24.02 -11.28
C SER A 78 -0.44 -23.29 -12.59
N GLY A 79 -1.29 -23.87 -13.44
CA GLY A 79 -1.75 -23.18 -14.64
C GLY A 79 -2.69 -22.03 -14.28
N ASN A 80 -2.40 -20.83 -14.78
CA ASN A 80 -3.35 -19.72 -14.73
C ASN A 80 -4.56 -20.04 -15.64
N PRO A 81 -5.79 -20.18 -15.09
CA PRO A 81 -6.98 -20.51 -15.87
C PRO A 81 -7.34 -19.46 -16.93
N GLN A 82 -6.91 -18.20 -16.75
CA GLN A 82 -7.13 -17.07 -17.64
C GLN A 82 -5.88 -16.67 -18.42
N LYS A 83 -4.89 -17.57 -18.53
CA LYS A 83 -3.62 -17.26 -19.21
C LYS A 83 -3.83 -16.73 -20.63
N GLU A 84 -4.73 -17.33 -21.40
CA GLU A 84 -5.03 -16.90 -22.77
C GLU A 84 -5.72 -15.54 -22.80
N GLU A 85 -6.75 -15.34 -21.99
CA GLU A 85 -7.46 -14.06 -21.85
C GLU A 85 -6.47 -12.93 -21.48
N LYS A 86 -5.63 -13.17 -20.47
CA LYS A 86 -4.61 -12.24 -20.02
C LYS A 86 -3.58 -11.87 -21.09
N GLN A 87 -3.16 -12.83 -21.91
CA GLN A 87 -2.23 -12.58 -23.01
C GLN A 87 -2.88 -11.76 -24.14
N ASN A 88 -4.17 -12.00 -24.38
CA ASN A 88 -4.94 -11.34 -25.42
C ASN A 88 -5.45 -9.95 -25.00
N ASP A 89 -5.54 -9.68 -23.70
CA ASP A 89 -5.98 -8.40 -23.15
C ASP A 89 -4.97 -7.27 -23.40
N LYS A 90 -5.39 -6.31 -24.23
CA LYS A 90 -4.61 -5.14 -24.65
C LYS A 90 -5.04 -3.86 -23.94
N VAL A 91 -5.93 -3.91 -22.95
CA VAL A 91 -6.34 -2.73 -22.20
C VAL A 91 -5.13 -2.14 -21.48
N ARG A 92 -4.86 -0.86 -21.72
CA ARG A 92 -3.79 -0.08 -21.08
C ARG A 92 -4.34 1.28 -20.71
N LEU A 93 -4.02 1.73 -19.50
CA LEU A 93 -4.36 3.08 -19.06
C LEU A 93 -3.56 4.10 -19.85
N ALA A 94 -4.18 5.26 -20.12
CA ALA A 94 -3.43 6.39 -20.62
C ALA A 94 -2.45 6.87 -19.55
N VAL A 95 -1.28 7.36 -19.99
CA VAL A 95 -0.32 8.06 -19.15
C VAL A 95 -0.34 9.51 -19.57
N LEU A 96 -0.92 10.36 -18.72
CA LEU A 96 -1.09 11.79 -18.98
C LEU A 96 0.13 12.59 -18.51
N ASP A 97 0.16 13.88 -18.85
CA ASP A 97 1.15 14.80 -18.33
C ASP A 97 0.66 15.42 -17.00
N PRO A 98 1.32 15.18 -15.85
CA PRO A 98 0.87 15.70 -14.55
C PRO A 98 1.14 17.20 -14.36
N THR A 99 1.65 17.91 -15.38
CA THR A 99 2.06 19.32 -15.29
C THR A 99 0.97 20.22 -14.72
N GLU A 100 -0.30 20.03 -15.12
CA GLU A 100 -1.41 20.86 -14.64
C GLU A 100 -1.46 20.87 -13.11
N PHE A 101 -1.46 19.68 -12.49
CA PHE A 101 -1.53 19.52 -11.04
C PHE A 101 -0.24 19.98 -10.34
N LEU A 102 0.92 19.61 -10.88
CA LEU A 102 2.23 19.88 -10.28
C LEU A 102 2.65 21.35 -10.35
N GLN A 103 2.07 22.14 -11.26
CA GLN A 103 2.35 23.58 -11.40
C GLN A 103 1.29 24.51 -10.81
N ASN A 104 0.18 23.96 -10.31
CA ASN A 104 -0.83 24.73 -9.60
C ASN A 104 -0.76 24.51 -8.09
N GLU A 105 -1.55 25.26 -7.33
CA GLU A 105 -1.65 25.19 -5.86
C GLU A 105 -3.06 24.74 -5.39
N LYS A 106 -3.90 24.25 -6.31
CA LYS A 106 -5.25 23.78 -5.96
C LYS A 106 -5.15 22.46 -5.22
N ASP A 107 -5.98 22.32 -4.18
CA ASP A 107 -6.13 21.06 -3.46
C ASP A 107 -6.76 20.00 -4.37
N GLY A 108 -6.30 18.76 -4.22
CA GLY A 108 -6.74 17.65 -5.05
C GLY A 108 -5.86 16.42 -4.93
N ILE A 109 -6.20 15.41 -5.73
CA ILE A 109 -5.53 14.11 -5.80
C ILE A 109 -5.00 13.92 -7.22
N LEU A 110 -3.73 13.57 -7.35
CA LEU A 110 -3.10 13.14 -8.59
C LEU A 110 -2.70 11.67 -8.44
N TRP A 111 -3.20 10.81 -9.33
CA TRP A 111 -2.82 9.39 -9.33
C TRP A 111 -1.54 9.18 -10.12
N LEU A 112 -0.48 8.68 -9.46
CA LEU A 112 0.84 8.45 -10.07
C LEU A 112 0.95 7.03 -10.66
N GLY A 113 -0.14 6.27 -10.65
CA GLY A 113 -0.23 4.88 -11.10
C GLY A 113 0.12 3.87 -9.99
N HIS A 114 -0.44 2.66 -10.12
CA HIS A 114 -0.40 1.63 -9.07
C HIS A 114 -1.03 2.14 -7.77
N ALA A 115 -0.33 2.10 -6.63
CA ALA A 115 -0.76 2.67 -5.35
C ALA A 115 -0.19 4.08 -5.08
N GLY A 116 0.58 4.64 -6.01
CA GLY A 116 1.23 5.93 -5.81
C GLY A 116 0.26 7.10 -6.00
N PHE A 117 0.20 8.01 -5.02
CA PHE A 117 -0.58 9.25 -5.13
C PHE A 117 0.23 10.47 -4.70
N PHE A 118 -0.06 11.60 -5.35
CA PHE A 118 0.30 12.91 -4.85
C PHE A 118 -1.00 13.61 -4.42
N ILE A 119 -1.09 13.99 -3.16
CA ILE A 119 -2.23 14.72 -2.60
C ILE A 119 -1.78 16.13 -2.22
N ARG A 120 -2.52 17.13 -2.67
CA ARG A 120 -2.44 18.48 -2.12
C ARG A 120 -3.66 18.74 -1.27
N LEU A 121 -3.45 19.08 -0.01
CA LEU A 121 -4.54 19.36 0.92
C LEU A 121 -4.11 20.41 1.94
N ASN A 122 -4.91 21.46 2.09
CA ASN A 122 -4.66 22.57 3.01
C ASN A 122 -3.24 23.14 2.88
N GLY A 123 -2.77 23.31 1.63
CA GLY A 123 -1.43 23.84 1.32
C GLY A 123 -0.25 22.90 1.64
N LYS A 124 -0.51 21.63 2.01
CA LYS A 124 0.52 20.60 2.20
C LYS A 124 0.52 19.61 1.05
N ASN A 125 1.70 19.13 0.70
CA ASN A 125 1.94 18.15 -0.35
C ASN A 125 2.32 16.80 0.27
N VAL A 126 1.52 15.77 0.00
CA VAL A 126 1.67 14.42 0.55
C VAL A 126 1.91 13.43 -0.59
N LEU A 127 3.00 12.67 -0.53
CA LEU A 127 3.21 11.49 -1.37
C LEU A 127 2.80 10.23 -0.62
N LEU A 128 1.95 9.42 -1.21
CA LEU A 128 1.58 8.09 -0.72
C LEU A 128 2.21 7.02 -1.61
N ASP A 129 2.87 6.05 -0.99
CA ASP A 129 3.49 4.88 -1.64
C ASP A 129 4.19 5.19 -2.98
N PRO A 130 5.12 6.17 -3.01
CA PRO A 130 5.71 6.62 -4.26
C PRO A 130 6.61 5.53 -4.84
N VAL A 131 6.30 5.10 -6.07
CA VAL A 131 7.17 4.26 -6.89
C VAL A 131 7.29 4.90 -8.26
N PHE A 132 8.47 5.41 -8.60
CA PHE A 132 8.75 6.01 -9.92
C PHE A 132 9.51 5.06 -10.83
N GLY A 133 10.14 4.05 -10.25
CA GLY A 133 10.80 2.99 -10.98
C GLY A 133 9.88 1.82 -11.33
N LYS A 134 10.56 0.71 -11.61
CA LYS A 134 9.96 -0.61 -11.79
C LYS A 134 10.60 -1.56 -10.78
N PRO A 135 9.82 -2.25 -9.94
CA PRO A 135 10.35 -3.28 -9.05
C PRO A 135 11.10 -4.37 -9.83
N PRO A 136 12.21 -4.90 -9.31
CA PRO A 136 12.95 -5.99 -9.96
C PRO A 136 12.04 -7.18 -10.30
N LEU A 137 12.24 -7.77 -11.50
CA LEU A 137 11.54 -8.97 -11.99
C LEU A 137 10.02 -8.84 -12.20
N VAL A 138 9.41 -7.68 -11.93
CA VAL A 138 7.98 -7.43 -12.17
C VAL A 138 7.75 -6.96 -13.61
N LYS A 139 6.80 -7.53 -14.34
CA LYS A 139 6.43 -7.02 -15.68
C LYS A 139 5.54 -5.78 -15.55
N THR A 140 5.61 -4.89 -16.53
CA THR A 140 4.83 -3.64 -16.54
C THR A 140 3.86 -3.64 -17.71
N PHE A 141 2.68 -3.06 -17.51
CA PHE A 141 1.70 -2.80 -18.56
C PHE A 141 1.88 -1.42 -19.18
N ALA A 142 2.31 -0.44 -18.39
CA ALA A 142 2.56 0.92 -18.81
C ALA A 142 3.98 1.36 -18.43
N ASN A 143 4.61 2.17 -19.29
CA ASN A 143 5.82 2.90 -18.93
C ASN A 143 5.41 4.25 -18.36
N VAL A 144 5.67 4.49 -17.09
CA VAL A 144 5.29 5.71 -16.38
C VAL A 144 6.56 6.52 -16.12
N PRO A 145 6.75 7.68 -16.77
CA PRO A 145 7.91 8.53 -16.50
C PRO A 145 7.90 9.01 -15.05
N SER A 146 9.08 9.08 -14.44
CA SER A 146 9.21 9.65 -13.10
C SER A 146 8.78 11.14 -13.11
N PRO A 147 7.81 11.55 -12.28
CA PRO A 147 7.40 12.94 -12.15
C PRO A 147 8.34 13.74 -11.24
N ILE A 148 9.35 13.09 -10.63
CA ILE A 148 10.16 13.66 -9.54
C ILE A 148 10.73 15.03 -9.90
N GLU A 149 11.20 15.23 -11.13
CA GLU A 149 11.76 16.51 -11.59
C GLU A 149 10.75 17.65 -11.56
N LYS A 150 9.48 17.37 -11.84
CA LYS A 150 8.39 18.34 -11.87
C LYS A 150 7.84 18.65 -10.48
N ILE A 151 8.06 17.77 -9.50
CA ILE A 151 7.62 17.99 -8.11
C ILE A 151 8.50 19.08 -7.47
N ARG A 152 7.85 20.14 -6.99
CA ARG A 152 8.52 21.31 -6.39
C ARG A 152 8.67 21.21 -4.88
N ARG A 153 7.72 20.55 -4.21
CA ARG A 153 7.66 20.45 -2.75
C ARG A 153 6.93 19.17 -2.35
N VAL A 154 7.44 18.53 -1.31
CA VAL A 154 6.81 17.42 -0.58
C VAL A 154 6.98 17.72 0.90
N ASP A 155 5.89 17.71 1.65
CA ASP A 155 5.89 17.91 3.10
C ASP A 155 5.90 16.56 3.83
N TYR A 156 5.13 15.60 3.33
CA TYR A 156 4.96 14.28 3.94
C TYR A 156 5.09 13.15 2.92
N ILE A 157 5.80 12.09 3.28
CA ILE A 157 5.85 10.82 2.56
C ILE A 157 5.22 9.78 3.46
N LEU A 158 4.14 9.17 3.00
CA LEU A 158 3.37 8.16 3.72
C LEU A 158 3.58 6.80 3.06
N ILE A 159 4.06 5.83 3.83
CA ILE A 159 4.37 4.47 3.36
C ILE A 159 3.46 3.48 4.09
N SER A 160 2.57 2.82 3.34
CA SER A 160 1.60 1.88 3.91
C SER A 160 2.27 0.62 4.42
N HIS A 161 3.21 0.08 3.65
CA HIS A 161 3.92 -1.16 3.95
C HIS A 161 5.21 -1.29 3.11
N ASP A 162 5.99 -2.35 3.35
CA ASP A 162 7.36 -2.46 2.85
C ASP A 162 7.54 -3.22 1.53
N HIS A 163 6.47 -3.63 0.84
CA HIS A 163 6.60 -4.29 -0.46
C HIS A 163 7.19 -3.35 -1.51
N ARG A 164 7.87 -3.92 -2.51
CA ARG A 164 8.70 -3.14 -3.46
C ARG A 164 7.89 -2.26 -4.41
N ASP A 165 6.63 -2.56 -4.59
CA ASP A 165 5.67 -1.83 -5.41
C ASP A 165 4.92 -0.73 -4.63
N HIS A 166 5.18 -0.60 -3.32
CA HIS A 166 4.72 0.50 -2.46
C HIS A 166 5.88 1.31 -1.85
N CYS A 167 7.02 0.65 -1.64
CA CYS A 167 8.21 1.20 -1.00
C CYS A 167 9.46 0.82 -1.83
N ASP A 168 9.73 1.62 -2.87
CA ASP A 168 10.87 1.46 -3.77
C ASP A 168 12.09 2.24 -3.27
N GLU A 169 13.17 1.52 -2.97
CA GLU A 169 14.43 2.08 -2.44
C GLU A 169 14.98 3.22 -3.29
N GLU A 170 15.00 3.07 -4.62
CA GLU A 170 15.56 4.09 -5.51
C GLU A 170 14.67 5.34 -5.56
N THR A 171 13.35 5.13 -5.51
CA THR A 171 12.38 6.23 -5.46
C THR A 171 12.52 6.99 -4.13
N ILE A 172 12.61 6.28 -3.01
CA ILE A 172 12.76 6.90 -1.68
C ILE A 172 14.09 7.68 -1.59
N LYS A 173 15.21 7.13 -2.07
CA LYS A 173 16.50 7.83 -2.10
C LYS A 173 16.43 9.14 -2.90
N GLN A 174 15.81 9.10 -4.08
CA GLN A 174 15.64 10.32 -4.91
C GLN A 174 14.79 11.37 -4.20
N ILE A 175 13.68 10.97 -3.58
CA ILE A 175 12.78 11.87 -2.84
C ILE A 175 13.49 12.47 -1.62
N ALA A 176 14.17 11.65 -0.81
CA ALA A 176 14.88 12.11 0.38
C ALA A 176 15.99 13.11 0.03
N GLN A 177 16.76 12.85 -1.03
CA GLN A 177 17.79 13.77 -1.50
C GLN A 177 17.21 15.09 -2.03
N LYS A 178 16.09 15.03 -2.74
CA LYS A 178 15.45 16.24 -3.32
C LYS A 178 14.69 17.07 -2.28
N PHE A 179 14.11 16.42 -1.27
CA PHE A 179 13.28 17.05 -0.25
C PHE A 179 13.80 16.71 1.17
N PRO A 180 14.92 17.34 1.60
CA PRO A 180 15.57 17.04 2.88
C PRO A 180 14.70 17.38 4.12
N GLU A 181 13.72 18.27 3.95
CA GLU A 181 12.77 18.70 5.00
C GLU A 181 11.51 17.81 5.06
N ALA A 182 11.32 16.92 4.08
CA ALA A 182 10.13 16.10 4.02
C ALA A 182 10.15 15.03 5.13
N LYS A 183 8.99 14.82 5.76
CA LYS A 183 8.82 13.89 6.88
C LYS A 183 8.26 12.56 6.38
N PHE A 184 8.83 11.46 6.85
CA PHE A 184 8.44 10.10 6.47
C PHE A 184 7.60 9.46 7.57
N TYR A 185 6.38 9.04 7.24
CA TYR A 185 5.47 8.38 8.17
C TYR A 185 5.09 6.99 7.66
N GLY A 186 4.99 6.03 8.57
CA GLY A 186 4.52 4.69 8.26
C GLY A 186 4.36 3.83 9.50
N GLY A 187 4.10 2.54 9.29
CA GLY A 187 3.90 1.59 10.37
C GLY A 187 5.12 1.43 11.27
N LEU A 188 4.89 0.92 12.49
CA LEU A 188 5.95 0.54 13.42
C LEU A 188 7.09 -0.22 12.73
N ARG A 189 8.32 0.19 13.06
CA ARG A 189 9.61 -0.33 12.56
C ARG A 189 9.95 -0.04 11.09
N ILE A 190 9.13 0.72 10.35
CA ILE A 190 9.50 1.10 8.97
C ILE A 190 10.81 1.93 8.92
N ASN A 191 11.10 2.68 9.98
CA ASN A 191 12.34 3.46 10.14
C ASN A 191 13.61 2.58 10.04
N GLU A 192 13.54 1.31 10.43
CA GLU A 192 14.68 0.38 10.36
C GLU A 192 15.09 0.09 8.92
N LEU A 193 14.13 0.13 7.99
CA LEU A 193 14.35 -0.01 6.55
C LEU A 193 14.79 1.33 5.95
N LEU A 194 14.12 2.42 6.31
CA LEU A 194 14.33 3.73 5.71
C LEU A 194 15.66 4.39 6.09
N LYS A 195 16.25 4.03 7.24
CA LYS A 195 17.50 4.64 7.74
C LYS A 195 18.64 4.63 6.72
N ASP A 196 18.69 3.64 5.83
CA ASP A 196 19.75 3.49 4.82
C ASP A 196 19.38 4.17 3.48
N TRP A 197 18.17 4.72 3.37
CA TRP A 197 17.60 5.29 2.14
C TRP A 197 17.30 6.78 2.24
N ILE A 198 17.14 7.30 3.44
CA ILE A 198 16.87 8.72 3.71
C ILE A 198 18.14 9.47 4.10
N THR A 199 18.04 10.78 4.21
CA THR A 199 19.13 11.64 4.70
C THR A 199 18.99 11.91 6.20
N ASP A 200 20.08 12.33 6.85
CA ASP A 200 20.08 12.64 8.29
C ASP A 200 19.11 13.76 8.70
N THR A 201 18.65 14.58 7.76
CA THR A 201 17.68 15.66 8.02
C THR A 201 16.22 15.19 7.92
N ASN A 202 15.97 14.06 7.26
CA ASN A 202 14.61 13.54 7.13
C ASN A 202 14.15 12.93 8.46
N GLU A 203 13.08 13.48 9.03
CA GLU A 203 12.46 12.91 10.22
C GLU A 203 11.57 11.72 9.84
N VAL A 204 11.64 10.64 10.63
CA VAL A 204 10.75 9.48 10.51
C VAL A 204 9.91 9.34 11.77
N GLN A 205 8.58 9.26 11.62
CA GLN A 205 7.69 8.83 12.70
C GLN A 205 7.03 7.51 12.33
N THR A 206 6.92 6.61 13.32
CA THR A 206 6.27 5.32 13.13
C THR A 206 5.05 5.19 14.04
N ALA A 207 3.96 4.63 13.53
CA ALA A 207 2.71 4.50 14.26
C ALA A 207 2.24 3.05 14.30
N GLY A 208 1.67 2.65 15.45
CA GLY A 208 0.76 1.51 15.49
C GLY A 208 -0.60 1.89 14.89
N TRP A 209 -1.48 0.90 14.77
CA TRP A 209 -2.84 1.13 14.29
C TRP A 209 -3.64 2.05 15.22
N PHE A 210 -4.61 2.78 14.69
CA PHE A 210 -5.39 3.78 15.43
C PHE A 210 -4.56 4.85 16.14
N GLN A 211 -3.32 5.11 15.70
CA GLN A 211 -2.52 6.22 16.23
C GLN A 211 -2.51 7.39 15.24
N GLN A 212 -2.47 8.60 15.80
CA GLN A 212 -2.31 9.83 15.03
C GLN A 212 -0.84 10.27 15.06
N TYR A 213 -0.27 10.61 13.91
CA TYR A 213 1.07 11.19 13.84
C TYR A 213 1.10 12.61 14.41
N LYS A 214 2.25 13.01 14.96
CA LYS A 214 2.45 14.37 15.49
C LYS A 214 3.00 15.28 14.40
N LEU A 215 2.18 16.17 13.87
CA LEU A 215 2.58 17.13 12.85
C LEU A 215 3.06 18.46 13.49
N PRO A 216 3.87 19.27 12.77
CA PRO A 216 4.36 20.55 13.27
C PRO A 216 3.28 21.63 13.47
N ASP A 217 2.16 21.50 12.75
CA ASP A 217 1.03 22.42 12.76
C ASP A 217 -0.28 21.64 12.58
N ASP A 218 -1.41 22.32 12.74
CA ASP A 218 -2.76 21.74 12.65
C ASP A 218 -3.31 21.73 11.22
N SER A 219 -2.48 21.91 10.18
CA SER A 219 -2.98 21.97 8.81
C SER A 219 -3.57 20.64 8.36
N LEU A 220 -2.98 19.53 8.85
CA LEU A 220 -3.42 18.17 8.57
C LEU A 220 -3.51 17.36 9.86
N LYS A 221 -4.37 16.34 9.85
CA LYS A 221 -4.31 15.21 10.79
C LYS A 221 -4.10 13.93 9.98
N ILE A 222 -3.13 13.13 10.39
CA ILE A 222 -2.78 11.88 9.70
C ILE A 222 -2.86 10.74 10.72
N TYR A 223 -3.59 9.69 10.37
CA TYR A 223 -3.81 8.51 11.21
C TYR A 223 -3.36 7.27 10.48
N PHE A 224 -2.86 6.29 11.23
CA PHE A 224 -2.51 4.97 10.70
C PHE A 224 -3.54 3.94 11.16
N LEU A 225 -4.12 3.17 10.24
CA LEU A 225 -5.25 2.27 10.49
C LEU A 225 -4.94 0.82 10.11
N PRO A 226 -5.66 -0.16 10.70
CA PRO A 226 -5.46 -1.56 10.35
C PRO A 226 -5.98 -1.88 8.95
N VAL A 227 -5.28 -2.78 8.28
CA VAL A 227 -5.70 -3.46 7.04
C VAL A 227 -5.28 -4.92 7.08
N ARG A 228 -5.84 -5.75 6.21
CA ARG A 228 -5.52 -7.18 6.15
C ARG A 228 -4.42 -7.44 5.13
N HIS A 229 -3.17 -7.43 5.58
CA HIS A 229 -2.01 -7.63 4.70
C HIS A 229 -0.84 -8.26 5.46
N TRP A 230 0.38 -8.14 4.92
CA TRP A 230 1.63 -8.67 5.45
C TRP A 230 2.82 -7.91 4.86
N CYS A 231 4.03 -8.16 5.36
CA CYS A 231 5.26 -7.51 4.89
C CYS A 231 6.39 -8.54 4.68
N ARG A 232 7.22 -8.34 3.66
CA ARG A 232 8.48 -9.07 3.46
C ARG A 232 9.30 -8.45 2.32
N ARG A 233 10.60 -8.25 2.53
CA ARG A 233 11.54 -7.87 1.46
C ARG A 233 12.65 -8.89 1.25
N GLY A 234 13.13 -9.50 2.33
CA GLY A 234 14.19 -10.51 2.36
C GLY A 234 13.67 -11.91 2.68
N LEU A 235 14.59 -12.80 3.07
CA LEU A 235 14.25 -14.19 3.38
C LEU A 235 13.73 -14.37 4.82
N PHE A 236 14.12 -13.50 5.75
CA PHE A 236 13.93 -13.70 7.19
C PHE A 236 13.18 -12.56 7.89
N ASP A 237 12.63 -11.62 7.12
CA ASP A 237 12.02 -10.39 7.62
C ASP A 237 10.49 -10.37 7.51
N THR A 238 9.87 -11.55 7.43
CA THR A 238 8.42 -11.69 7.33
C THR A 238 7.74 -11.02 8.53
N ASN A 239 6.89 -10.04 8.22
CA ASN A 239 6.10 -9.27 9.18
C ASN A 239 6.93 -8.59 10.27
N GLU A 240 8.21 -8.30 10.01
CA GLU A 240 9.02 -7.52 10.96
C GLU A 240 8.59 -6.05 11.01
N ARG A 241 8.00 -5.53 9.92
CA ARG A 241 7.54 -4.14 9.78
C ARG A 241 6.04 -4.11 9.56
N LEU A 242 5.38 -3.12 10.17
CA LEU A 242 3.92 -3.04 10.17
C LEU A 242 3.38 -2.48 8.84
N TRP A 243 2.24 -3.00 8.41
CA TRP A 243 1.42 -2.51 7.30
C TRP A 243 0.18 -1.76 7.79
N GLY A 244 -0.44 -0.93 6.96
CA GLY A 244 -1.65 -0.20 7.35
C GLY A 244 -2.22 0.70 6.26
N ALA A 245 -3.39 1.24 6.57
CA ALA A 245 -4.02 2.32 5.82
C ALA A 245 -3.67 3.68 6.43
N PHE A 246 -3.92 4.75 5.67
CA PHE A 246 -3.87 6.12 6.18
C PHE A 246 -5.25 6.78 6.10
N VAL A 247 -5.55 7.62 7.09
CA VAL A 247 -6.58 8.66 6.96
C VAL A 247 -5.88 10.02 7.05
N ILE A 248 -6.17 10.89 6.10
CA ILE A 248 -5.62 12.26 6.01
C ILE A 248 -6.80 13.23 6.05
N GLN A 249 -6.82 14.12 7.04
CA GLN A 249 -7.85 15.14 7.20
C GLN A 249 -7.25 16.54 7.12
N GLY A 250 -7.90 17.45 6.41
CA GLY A 250 -7.49 18.85 6.29
C GLY A 250 -8.47 19.63 5.42
N ALA A 251 -8.60 20.94 5.61
CA ALA A 251 -9.48 21.82 4.81
C ALA A 251 -10.91 21.25 4.59
N GLY A 252 -11.48 20.58 5.59
CA GLY A 252 -12.82 19.98 5.51
C GLY A 252 -12.92 18.69 4.67
N GLN A 253 -11.81 18.16 4.17
CA GLN A 253 -11.73 16.90 3.42
C GLN A 253 -11.13 15.78 4.27
N THR A 254 -11.64 14.56 4.10
CA THR A 254 -11.10 13.33 4.66
C THR A 254 -10.80 12.32 3.54
N ILE A 255 -9.55 11.89 3.46
CA ILE A 255 -9.09 10.92 2.46
C ILE A 255 -8.66 9.66 3.17
N TYR A 256 -9.23 8.52 2.79
CA TYR A 256 -8.82 7.19 3.22
C TYR A 256 -7.98 6.54 2.13
N PHE A 257 -6.76 6.12 2.48
CA PHE A 257 -5.88 5.35 1.61
C PHE A 257 -5.70 3.95 2.18
N SER A 258 -6.17 2.94 1.46
CA SER A 258 -6.19 1.57 1.97
C SER A 258 -4.83 0.84 1.95
N GLY A 259 -3.82 1.35 1.25
CA GLY A 259 -2.66 0.53 0.89
C GLY A 259 -3.10 -0.75 0.17
N ASP A 260 -2.46 -1.86 0.49
CA ASP A 260 -2.95 -3.19 0.12
C ASP A 260 -3.71 -3.83 1.27
N SER A 261 -4.82 -4.49 0.94
CA SER A 261 -5.65 -5.15 1.94
C SER A 261 -6.54 -6.22 1.30
N GLY A 262 -6.77 -7.31 2.02
CA GLY A 262 -7.91 -8.18 1.80
C GLY A 262 -9.14 -7.68 2.55
N PHE A 263 -10.32 -8.15 2.16
CA PHE A 263 -11.58 -7.70 2.75
C PHE A 263 -11.73 -8.08 4.24
N GLY A 264 -12.32 -7.21 5.06
CA GLY A 264 -12.55 -7.45 6.49
C GLY A 264 -13.33 -6.34 7.19
N SER A 265 -13.57 -6.50 8.51
CA SER A 265 -14.42 -5.57 9.27
C SER A 265 -13.81 -4.17 9.44
N HIS A 266 -12.49 -4.06 9.30
CA HIS A 266 -11.72 -2.82 9.45
C HIS A 266 -12.22 -1.68 8.54
N TYR A 267 -12.84 -1.97 7.39
CA TYR A 267 -13.45 -0.94 6.54
C TYR A 267 -14.68 -0.30 7.17
N LYS A 268 -15.56 -1.12 7.74
CA LYS A 268 -16.73 -0.64 8.48
C LYS A 268 -16.29 0.15 9.71
N GLU A 269 -15.31 -0.37 10.45
CA GLU A 269 -14.74 0.31 11.62
C GLU A 269 -14.13 1.67 11.24
N ALA A 270 -13.44 1.77 10.10
CA ALA A 270 -12.93 3.04 9.60
C ALA A 270 -14.06 4.06 9.36
N GLY A 271 -15.18 3.64 8.76
CA GLY A 271 -16.37 4.50 8.57
C GLY A 271 -17.12 4.84 9.87
N GLU A 272 -16.96 4.05 10.93
CA GLU A 272 -17.50 4.35 12.27
C GLU A 272 -16.65 5.39 13.01
N ILE A 273 -15.32 5.32 12.87
CA ILE A 273 -14.38 6.28 13.48
C ILE A 273 -14.34 7.60 12.68
N PHE A 274 -14.43 7.52 11.35
CA PHE A 274 -14.38 8.66 10.43
C PHE A 274 -15.67 8.71 9.60
N PRO A 275 -16.75 9.34 10.11
CA PRO A 275 -18.07 9.28 9.48
C PRO A 275 -18.19 10.07 8.17
N GLU A 276 -17.20 10.89 7.81
CA GLU A 276 -17.22 11.77 6.64
C GLU A 276 -16.00 11.54 5.73
N ILE A 277 -15.78 10.31 5.25
CA ILE A 277 -14.72 10.02 4.27
C ILE A 277 -15.17 10.53 2.88
N ASP A 278 -14.50 11.56 2.36
CA ASP A 278 -14.79 12.13 1.05
C ASP A 278 -14.23 11.27 -0.08
N TYR A 279 -12.98 10.83 0.04
CA TYR A 279 -12.28 10.04 -0.97
C TYR A 279 -11.74 8.75 -0.39
N PHE A 280 -12.15 7.63 -0.97
CA PHE A 280 -11.75 6.28 -0.58
C PHE A 280 -10.89 5.65 -1.67
N LEU A 281 -9.58 5.67 -1.47
CA LEU A 281 -8.57 5.14 -2.37
C LEU A 281 -8.36 3.65 -2.05
N ILE A 282 -8.78 2.77 -2.96
CA ILE A 282 -8.77 1.32 -2.71
C ILE A 282 -8.22 0.47 -3.86
N GLY A 283 -7.40 -0.51 -3.49
CA GLY A 283 -6.85 -1.50 -4.43
C GLY A 283 -7.94 -2.38 -5.05
N ILE A 284 -7.91 -2.52 -6.38
CA ILE A 284 -8.83 -3.40 -7.13
C ILE A 284 -8.10 -4.47 -7.96
N GLY A 285 -6.77 -4.51 -7.93
CA GLY A 285 -5.94 -5.47 -8.64
C GLY A 285 -5.14 -6.37 -7.70
N ALA A 286 -4.37 -7.30 -8.27
CA ALA A 286 -3.58 -8.30 -7.59
C ALA A 286 -4.40 -9.38 -6.84
N TYR A 287 -5.63 -9.67 -7.27
CA TYR A 287 -6.55 -10.51 -6.52
C TYR A 287 -6.64 -11.97 -6.99
N LYS A 288 -6.02 -12.37 -8.12
CA LYS A 288 -6.00 -13.77 -8.57
C LYS A 288 -4.64 -14.45 -8.40
N PRO A 289 -4.63 -15.76 -8.05
CA PRO A 289 -5.78 -16.62 -7.82
C PRO A 289 -6.36 -16.42 -6.41
N ARG A 290 -7.69 -16.47 -6.26
CA ARG A 290 -8.37 -16.15 -4.98
C ARG A 290 -7.85 -16.96 -3.80
N TRP A 291 -7.67 -18.26 -3.95
CA TRP A 291 -7.17 -19.12 -2.87
C TRP A 291 -5.80 -18.70 -2.30
N PHE A 292 -5.00 -17.92 -3.06
CA PHE A 292 -3.71 -17.41 -2.64
C PHE A 292 -3.77 -15.93 -2.23
N MET A 293 -4.47 -15.11 -3.02
CA MET A 293 -4.48 -13.65 -2.87
C MET A 293 -5.54 -13.12 -1.92
N GLU A 294 -6.63 -13.86 -1.70
CA GLU A 294 -7.76 -13.42 -0.88
C GLU A 294 -7.31 -12.82 0.45
N PRO A 295 -6.43 -13.44 1.26
CA PRO A 295 -6.00 -12.90 2.55
C PRO A 295 -5.43 -11.48 2.49
N ASN A 296 -4.97 -11.01 1.33
CA ASN A 296 -4.11 -9.83 1.21
C ASN A 296 -4.61 -8.79 0.20
N HIS A 297 -5.51 -9.15 -0.72
CA HIS A 297 -5.97 -8.30 -1.81
C HIS A 297 -7.47 -8.43 -2.07
N ASN A 298 -8.15 -7.29 -2.10
CA ASN A 298 -9.55 -7.16 -2.48
C ASN A 298 -9.77 -7.49 -3.96
N THR A 299 -10.89 -8.14 -4.28
CA THR A 299 -11.45 -8.05 -5.63
C THR A 299 -12.09 -6.67 -5.88
N PRO A 300 -12.39 -6.31 -7.15
CA PRO A 300 -13.16 -5.11 -7.45
C PRO A 300 -14.52 -5.06 -6.74
N GLU A 301 -15.20 -6.20 -6.59
CA GLU A 301 -16.48 -6.27 -5.89
C GLU A 301 -16.32 -6.08 -4.36
N GLU A 302 -15.29 -6.68 -3.77
CA GLU A 302 -14.93 -6.46 -2.36
C GLU A 302 -14.56 -5.00 -2.11
N ALA A 303 -13.89 -4.34 -3.06
CA ALA A 303 -13.57 -2.92 -2.96
C ALA A 303 -14.82 -2.02 -2.99
N VAL A 304 -15.83 -2.37 -3.81
CA VAL A 304 -17.13 -1.67 -3.79
C VAL A 304 -17.85 -1.89 -2.47
N GLN A 305 -17.82 -3.11 -1.93
CA GLN A 305 -18.42 -3.39 -0.62
C GLN A 305 -17.70 -2.63 0.50
N ALA A 306 -16.37 -2.58 0.48
CA ALA A 306 -15.56 -1.83 1.44
C ALA A 306 -15.88 -0.33 1.42
N PHE A 307 -16.06 0.23 0.23
CA PHE A 307 -16.50 1.62 0.05
C PHE A 307 -17.88 1.89 0.68
N ILE A 308 -18.84 0.97 0.50
CA ILE A 308 -20.17 1.05 1.11
C ILE A 308 -20.06 0.95 2.64
N ASP A 309 -19.29 -0.01 3.15
CA ASP A 309 -19.10 -0.25 4.58
C ASP A 309 -18.44 0.95 5.28
N ALA A 310 -17.48 1.58 4.60
CA ALA A 310 -16.83 2.80 5.06
C ALA A 310 -17.70 4.07 4.92
N LYS A 311 -18.87 3.96 4.26
CA LYS A 311 -19.81 5.07 4.00
C LYS A 311 -19.15 6.28 3.32
N ALA A 312 -18.17 6.03 2.46
CA ALA A 312 -17.43 7.09 1.79
C ALA A 312 -18.27 7.75 0.67
N LYS A 313 -17.90 8.98 0.28
CA LYS A 313 -18.60 9.74 -0.76
C LYS A 313 -18.16 9.32 -2.16
N PHE A 314 -16.84 9.25 -2.41
CA PHE A 314 -16.26 8.85 -3.68
C PHE A 314 -15.25 7.71 -3.54
N LEU A 315 -15.28 6.76 -4.48
CA LEU A 315 -14.30 5.69 -4.63
C LEU A 315 -13.32 6.07 -5.76
N ILE A 316 -12.02 6.02 -5.48
CA ILE A 316 -10.96 6.09 -6.50
C ILE A 316 -10.21 4.74 -6.49
N PRO A 317 -10.32 3.92 -7.55
CA PRO A 317 -9.64 2.63 -7.59
C PRO A 317 -8.13 2.81 -7.83
N MET A 318 -7.33 1.91 -7.29
CA MET A 318 -5.87 1.89 -7.41
C MET A 318 -5.32 0.46 -7.46
N HIS A 319 -4.00 0.29 -7.44
CA HIS A 319 -3.32 -1.01 -7.43
C HIS A 319 -3.61 -1.89 -8.69
N PHE A 320 -3.87 -1.25 -9.83
CA PHE A 320 -4.07 -1.90 -11.12
C PHE A 320 -3.41 -1.13 -12.26
N GLY A 321 -3.32 -1.75 -13.45
CA GLY A 321 -2.96 -1.07 -14.71
C GLY A 321 -1.49 -0.69 -14.89
N ARG A 322 -0.62 -0.82 -13.88
CA ARG A 322 0.82 -0.54 -13.98
C ARG A 322 1.70 -1.79 -13.95
N PHE A 323 1.56 -2.62 -12.92
CA PHE A 323 2.38 -3.82 -12.69
C PHE A 323 1.58 -5.11 -12.91
N ASP A 324 2.26 -6.14 -13.40
CA ASP A 324 1.73 -7.49 -13.57
C ASP A 324 2.12 -8.34 -12.34
N LEU A 325 1.21 -8.43 -11.35
CA LEU A 325 1.50 -8.97 -10.02
C LEU A 325 0.78 -10.28 -9.69
N SER A 326 -0.13 -10.74 -10.54
CA SER A 326 -1.19 -11.71 -10.20
C SER A 326 -1.73 -12.39 -11.46
N ASP A 327 -2.74 -13.25 -11.37
CA ASP A 327 -3.22 -14.03 -12.50
C ASP A 327 -4.31 -13.36 -13.37
N GLU A 328 -4.95 -12.28 -12.93
CA GLU A 328 -6.02 -11.65 -13.71
C GLU A 328 -5.53 -10.95 -15.00
N PRO A 329 -6.39 -10.86 -16.03
CA PRO A 329 -6.17 -9.98 -17.17
C PRO A 329 -6.09 -8.49 -16.77
N PRO A 330 -5.22 -7.66 -17.40
CA PRO A 330 -5.02 -6.25 -17.05
C PRO A 330 -6.27 -5.36 -17.02
N GLY A 331 -7.23 -5.61 -17.90
CA GLY A 331 -8.48 -4.87 -18.02
C GLY A 331 -9.64 -5.45 -17.21
N GLU A 332 -9.49 -6.66 -16.67
CA GLU A 332 -10.52 -7.30 -15.84
C GLU A 332 -10.89 -6.48 -14.59
N PRO A 333 -9.93 -5.92 -13.81
CA PRO A 333 -10.25 -5.15 -12.61
C PRO A 333 -11.26 -4.02 -12.87
N LEU A 334 -11.03 -3.22 -13.91
CA LEU A 334 -11.93 -2.11 -14.26
C LEU A 334 -13.27 -2.60 -14.77
N ARG A 335 -13.29 -3.67 -15.57
CA ARG A 335 -14.51 -4.24 -16.10
C ARG A 335 -15.43 -4.70 -14.95
N LEU A 336 -14.89 -5.48 -14.01
CA LEU A 336 -15.64 -5.97 -12.85
C LEU A 336 -16.07 -4.84 -11.91
N LEU A 337 -15.21 -3.84 -11.69
CA LEU A 337 -15.60 -2.63 -10.95
C LEU A 337 -16.82 -1.98 -11.59
N HIS A 338 -16.77 -1.71 -12.90
CA HIS A 338 -17.88 -1.08 -13.64
C HIS A 338 -19.16 -1.88 -13.59
N GLU A 339 -19.09 -3.21 -13.80
CA GLU A 339 -20.23 -4.11 -13.68
C GLU A 339 -20.87 -4.00 -12.30
N LYS A 340 -20.06 -4.05 -11.23
CA LYS A 340 -20.57 -4.02 -9.86
C LYS A 340 -21.17 -2.67 -9.46
N VAL A 341 -20.56 -1.55 -9.88
CA VAL A 341 -21.08 -0.22 -9.53
C VAL A 341 -22.34 0.13 -10.31
N GLN A 342 -22.49 -0.41 -11.53
CA GLN A 342 -23.75 -0.32 -12.28
C GLN A 342 -24.86 -1.12 -11.62
N GLU A 343 -24.58 -2.37 -11.21
CA GLU A 343 -25.52 -3.22 -10.46
C GLU A 343 -26.03 -2.50 -9.20
N MET A 344 -25.16 -1.76 -8.52
CA MET A 344 -25.47 -1.07 -7.26
C MET A 344 -25.97 0.38 -7.42
N ASN A 345 -26.08 0.90 -8.66
CA ASN A 345 -26.41 2.31 -8.94
C ASN A 345 -25.47 3.31 -8.24
N LEU A 346 -24.16 3.05 -8.27
CA LEU A 346 -23.12 3.88 -7.65
C LEU A 346 -22.18 4.53 -8.66
N SER A 347 -22.48 4.47 -9.96
CA SER A 347 -21.59 4.94 -11.03
C SER A 347 -21.17 6.41 -10.89
N ASP A 348 -22.04 7.28 -10.36
CA ASP A 348 -21.77 8.70 -10.10
C ASP A 348 -20.79 8.95 -8.93
N LYS A 349 -20.52 7.91 -8.13
CA LYS A 349 -19.61 7.97 -6.98
C LYS A 349 -18.22 7.43 -7.28
N ILE A 350 -17.97 6.93 -8.49
CA ILE A 350 -16.68 6.34 -8.86
C ILE A 350 -15.88 7.31 -9.70
N LYS A 351 -14.66 7.60 -9.27
CA LYS A 351 -13.70 8.44 -9.98
C LYS A 351 -12.55 7.56 -10.48
N VAL A 352 -12.73 6.96 -11.66
CA VAL A 352 -11.66 6.22 -12.35
C VAL A 352 -10.73 7.23 -13.00
N LEU A 353 -9.47 7.24 -12.59
CA LEU A 353 -8.43 8.11 -13.12
C LEU A 353 -7.53 7.34 -14.09
N ASN A 354 -6.93 8.03 -15.05
CA ASN A 354 -5.76 7.55 -15.78
C ASN A 354 -4.47 7.83 -14.99
N ILE A 355 -3.37 7.21 -15.41
CA ILE A 355 -2.07 7.47 -14.77
C ILE A 355 -1.69 8.93 -15.06
N ASN A 356 -1.28 9.65 -14.02
CA ASN A 356 -1.02 11.09 -13.99
C ASN A 356 -2.26 11.97 -14.23
N GLU A 357 -3.47 11.42 -14.12
CA GLU A 357 -4.69 12.22 -14.09
C GLU A 357 -4.97 12.74 -12.66
N SER A 358 -5.47 13.97 -12.58
CA SER A 358 -5.80 14.63 -11.32
C SER A 358 -7.29 14.90 -11.16
N SER A 359 -7.78 14.79 -9.92
CA SER A 359 -9.09 15.26 -9.48
C SER A 359 -8.90 16.39 -8.47
N PHE A 360 -9.22 17.62 -8.85
CA PHE A 360 -9.26 18.74 -7.92
C PHE A 360 -10.48 18.62 -6.99
N PHE A 361 -10.34 19.15 -5.77
CA PHE A 361 -11.48 19.26 -4.86
C PHE A 361 -12.32 20.48 -5.24
N GLU A 362 -13.64 20.36 -5.08
CA GLU A 362 -14.52 21.51 -5.23
C GLU A 362 -14.23 22.50 -4.11
N THR A 363 -13.92 23.75 -4.46
CA THR A 363 -13.82 24.83 -3.49
C THR A 363 -15.22 25.12 -2.97
N THR A 364 -15.49 24.77 -1.72
CA THR A 364 -16.62 25.35 -0.99
C THR A 364 -16.26 26.80 -0.69
N ASP A 365 -16.81 27.72 -1.48
CA ASP A 365 -16.75 29.17 -1.25
C ASP A 365 -17.36 29.58 0.10
#